data_AF-A0A1S8SCS4-F1
#
_entry.id   AF-A0A1S8SCS4-F1
#
_cell.length_a   1.000
_cell.length_b   1.000
_cell.length_c   1.000
_cell.angle_alpha   90.00
_cell.angle_beta   90.00
_cell.angle_gamma   90.00
#
_symmetry.space_group_name_H-M   'P 1'
#
loop_
_entity.id
_entity.type
_entity.pdbx_description
1 polymer ?
#
loop_
_entity_poly.entity_id
_entity_poly.type
_entity_poly.pdbx_seq_one_letter_code
_entity_poly.pdbx_strand_id
1 'polypeptide(L)'
;MDIYYIILVLPALAFSLYCQFKVKGTFDKYSNYGNARGFTGADVARRILDKNGLYDVAVVPTAGSLTDHYDPGKRVVRLSESVYYSNSVAAIGVAAHETGHAIQHKVQYAPLSLRSGKEES
;
A
#
# COMPACT_ATOMS: atom_id res chain seq x y z
N MET A 1 -32.58 -1.94 28.80
CA MET A 1 -31.47 -2.38 27.94
C MET A 1 -31.56 -3.89 27.84
N ASP A 2 -32.04 -4.41 26.72
CA ASP A 2 -32.30 -5.84 26.55
C ASP A 2 -31.02 -6.67 26.66
N ILE A 3 -31.07 -7.75 27.43
CA ILE A 3 -29.97 -8.71 27.64
C ILE A 3 -29.38 -9.22 26.32
N TYR A 4 -30.23 -9.32 25.27
CA TYR A 4 -29.85 -9.68 23.91
C TYR A 4 -28.85 -8.69 23.28
N TYR A 5 -28.96 -7.40 23.59
CA TYR A 5 -28.05 -6.37 23.09
C TYR A 5 -26.64 -6.57 23.67
N ILE A 6 -26.56 -6.88 24.97
CA ILE A 6 -25.28 -7.16 25.64
C ILE A 6 -24.66 -8.45 25.10
N ILE A 7 -25.45 -9.50 24.91
CA ILE A 7 -24.96 -10.79 24.40
C ILE A 7 -24.44 -10.69 22.96
N LEU A 8 -24.99 -9.80 22.13
CA LEU A 8 -24.56 -9.68 20.72
C LEU A 8 -23.46 -8.63 20.52
N VAL A 9 -23.55 -7.47 21.19
CA VAL A 9 -22.63 -6.35 20.98
C VAL A 9 -21.31 -6.57 21.70
N LEU A 10 -21.31 -7.17 22.89
CA LEU A 10 -20.12 -7.30 23.72
C LEU A 10 -19.08 -8.27 23.12
N PRO A 11 -19.45 -9.45 22.56
CA PRO A 11 -18.51 -10.30 21.84
C PRO A 11 -18.01 -9.67 20.53
N ALA A 12 -18.88 -8.96 19.80
CA ALA A 12 -18.50 -8.29 18.56
C ALA A 12 -17.47 -7.16 18.81
N LEU A 13 -17.66 -6.41 19.90
CA LEU A 13 -16.71 -5.39 20.34
C LEU A 13 -15.37 -6.02 20.77
N ALA A 14 -15.42 -7.08 21.58
CA ALA A 14 -14.22 -7.80 22.02
C ALA A 14 -13.42 -8.36 20.84
N PHE A 15 -14.11 -8.95 19.86
CA PHE A 15 -13.48 -9.46 18.64
C PHE A 15 -12.86 -8.34 17.79
N SER A 16 -13.56 -7.21 17.64
CA SER A 16 -13.07 -6.05 16.88
C SER A 16 -11.80 -5.45 17.52
N LEU A 17 -11.79 -5.33 18.85
CA LEU A 17 -10.62 -4.87 19.60
C LEU A 17 -9.44 -5.85 19.46
N TYR A 18 -9.69 -7.16 19.57
CA TYR A 18 -8.67 -8.17 19.37
C TYR A 18 -8.02 -8.09 17.97
N CYS A 19 -8.83 -7.94 16.93
CA CYS A 19 -8.34 -7.77 15.57
C CYS A 19 -7.47 -6.51 15.42
N GLN A 20 -7.92 -5.38 15.97
CA GLN A 20 -7.13 -4.13 15.97
C GLN A 20 -5.78 -4.32 16.67
N PHE A 21 -5.75 -4.93 17.86
CA PHE A 21 -4.50 -5.16 18.58
C PHE A 21 -3.56 -6.10 17.83
N LYS A 22 -4.08 -7.17 17.20
CA LYS A 22 -3.27 -8.13 16.44
C LYS A 22 -2.64 -7.49 15.19
N VAL A 23 -3.40 -6.67 14.46
CA VAL A 23 -2.90 -5.94 13.29
C VAL A 23 -1.83 -4.96 13.71
N LYS A 24 -2.09 -4.15 14.74
CA LYS A 24 -1.13 -3.18 15.27
C LYS A 24 0.17 -3.85 15.75
N GLY A 25 0.07 -4.92 16.53
CA GLY A 25 1.25 -5.64 17.03
C GLY A 25 2.08 -6.31 15.93
N THR A 26 1.43 -6.81 14.88
CA THR A 26 2.13 -7.36 13.71
C THR A 26 2.85 -6.25 12.95
N PHE A 27 2.19 -5.12 12.74
CA PHE A 27 2.79 -3.94 12.13
C PHE A 27 4.01 -3.45 12.92
N ASP A 28 3.88 -3.27 14.24
CA ASP A 28 4.97 -2.80 15.11
C ASP A 28 6.17 -3.76 15.11
N LYS A 29 5.92 -5.07 15.13
CA LYS A 29 6.97 -6.10 15.08
C LYS A 29 7.80 -6.00 13.81
N TYR A 30 7.17 -5.86 12.65
CA TYR A 30 7.87 -5.78 11.36
C TYR A 30 8.32 -4.36 11.00
N SER A 31 7.86 -3.36 11.73
CA SER A 31 8.33 -1.97 11.64
C SER A 31 9.73 -1.78 12.25
N ASN A 32 10.18 -2.66 13.14
CA ASN A 32 11.51 -2.59 13.76
C ASN A 32 12.63 -3.30 12.97
N TYR A 33 12.29 -4.17 12.01
CA TYR A 33 13.29 -4.85 11.20
C TYR A 33 13.56 -4.04 9.93
N GLY A 34 14.74 -3.43 9.86
CA GLY A 34 15.23 -2.76 8.65
C GLY A 34 15.63 -3.75 7.56
N ASN A 35 15.58 -3.35 6.28
CA ASN A 35 16.11 -4.18 5.21
C ASN A 35 17.65 -4.18 5.18
N ALA A 36 18.25 -5.27 4.70
CA ALA A 36 19.71 -5.48 4.66
C ALA A 36 20.51 -4.42 3.86
N ARG A 37 19.84 -3.61 3.03
CA ARG A 37 20.44 -2.54 2.20
C ARG A 37 20.13 -1.13 2.71
N GLY A 38 19.35 -0.98 3.79
CA GLY A 38 19.01 0.30 4.40
C GLY A 38 18.05 1.19 3.60
N PHE A 39 17.47 0.71 2.49
CA PHE A 39 16.55 1.52 1.68
C PHE A 39 15.28 1.94 2.41
N THR A 40 14.87 3.19 2.22
CA THR A 40 13.60 3.70 2.74
C THR A 40 12.41 3.26 1.88
N GLY A 41 11.19 3.44 2.37
CA GLY A 41 9.97 3.25 1.58
C GLY A 41 9.98 4.10 0.31
N ALA A 42 10.46 5.34 0.40
CA ALA A 42 10.61 6.23 -0.77
C ALA A 42 11.61 5.67 -1.81
N ASP A 43 12.76 5.17 -1.36
CA ASP A 43 13.77 4.58 -2.25
C ASP A 43 13.22 3.37 -3.00
N VAL A 44 12.50 2.50 -2.28
CA VAL A 44 11.90 1.31 -2.88
C VAL A 44 10.79 1.69 -3.86
N ALA A 45 9.90 2.61 -3.47
CA ALA A 45 8.84 3.08 -4.36
C ALA A 45 9.41 3.64 -5.67
N ARG A 46 10.40 4.53 -5.58
CA ARG A 46 11.07 5.12 -6.75
C ARG A 46 11.69 4.05 -7.65
N ARG A 47 12.44 3.10 -7.07
CA ARG A 47 13.06 1.99 -7.81
C ARG A 47 12.03 1.09 -8.51
N ILE A 48 10.91 0.79 -7.86
CA ILE A 48 9.85 -0.03 -8.46
C ILE A 48 9.24 0.70 -9.65
N LEU A 49 8.89 1.97 -9.50
CA LEU A 49 8.33 2.78 -10.58
C LEU A 49 9.29 2.92 -11.76
N ASP A 50 10.58 3.19 -11.50
CA ASP A 50 11.60 3.31 -12.55
C ASP A 50 11.76 2.02 -13.34
N LYS A 51 11.83 0.87 -12.65
CA LYS A 51 11.90 -0.44 -13.31
C LYS A 51 10.68 -0.75 -14.19
N ASN A 52 9.55 -0.14 -13.89
CA ASN A 52 8.31 -0.28 -14.67
C ASN A 52 8.10 0.86 -15.67
N GLY A 53 9.09 1.73 -15.88
CA GLY A 53 9.02 2.86 -16.80
C GLY A 53 7.94 3.88 -16.44
N LEU A 54 7.77 4.15 -15.14
CA LEU A 54 6.87 5.15 -14.56
C LEU A 54 7.67 6.32 -13.97
N TYR A 55 8.55 6.90 -14.79
CA TYR A 55 9.43 8.00 -14.39
C TYR A 55 8.68 9.28 -14.04
N ASP A 56 7.48 9.44 -14.58
CA ASP A 56 6.62 10.61 -14.41
C ASP A 56 5.70 10.51 -13.19
N VAL A 57 5.65 9.35 -12.52
CA VAL A 57 4.92 9.20 -11.26
C VAL A 57 5.76 9.72 -10.11
N ALA A 58 5.38 10.82 -9.46
CA ALA A 58 6.13 11.34 -8.32
C ALA A 58 5.93 10.50 -7.05
N VAL A 59 6.92 10.47 -6.16
CA VAL A 59 6.81 9.87 -4.81
C VAL A 59 7.01 10.99 -3.80
N VAL A 60 5.97 11.29 -3.01
CA VAL A 60 5.98 12.42 -2.08
C VAL A 60 5.58 11.99 -0.67
N PRO A 61 6.16 12.62 0.38
CA PRO A 61 5.70 12.42 1.73
C PRO A 61 4.35 13.12 1.95
N THR A 62 3.51 12.55 2.82
CA THR A 62 2.29 13.18 3.30
C THR A 62 2.25 13.10 4.82
N ALA A 63 1.82 14.18 5.47
CA ALA A 63 1.74 14.24 6.92
C ALA A 63 0.76 13.20 7.47
N GLY A 64 1.10 12.64 8.64
CA GLY A 64 0.29 11.63 9.33
C GLY A 64 0.83 10.21 9.16
N SER A 65 0.00 9.24 9.53
CA SER A 65 0.28 7.79 9.44
C SER A 65 -0.92 7.12 8.78
N LEU A 66 -0.69 6.02 8.04
CA LEU A 66 -1.73 5.26 7.32
C LEU A 66 -2.49 6.09 6.27
N THR A 67 -1.83 7.09 5.71
CA THR A 67 -2.35 7.98 4.66
C THR A 67 -1.77 7.66 3.28
N ASP A 68 -1.09 6.52 3.18
CA ASP A 68 -0.44 6.00 1.97
C ASP A 68 -1.47 5.69 0.89
N HIS A 69 -1.29 6.27 -0.31
CA HIS A 69 -2.14 5.98 -1.46
C HIS A 69 -1.50 6.42 -2.77
N TYR A 70 -1.84 5.73 -3.86
CA TYR A 70 -1.65 6.23 -5.22
C TYR A 70 -2.82 7.09 -5.70
N ASP A 71 -2.51 8.24 -6.31
CA ASP A 71 -3.46 9.14 -6.95
C ASP A 71 -3.31 9.06 -8.49
N PRO A 72 -4.25 8.41 -9.20
CA PRO A 72 -4.17 8.24 -10.65
C PRO A 72 -4.34 9.55 -11.42
N GLY A 73 -5.13 10.50 -10.89
CA GLY A 73 -5.41 11.76 -11.55
C GLY A 73 -4.20 12.70 -11.57
N LYS A 74 -3.43 12.71 -10.48
CA LYS A 74 -2.17 13.49 -10.39
C LYS A 74 -0.93 12.67 -10.72
N ARG A 75 -1.06 11.35 -10.85
CA ARG A 75 0.04 10.40 -11.04
C ARG A 75 1.09 10.54 -9.94
N VAL A 76 0.65 10.48 -8.68
CA VAL A 76 1.54 10.62 -7.52
C VAL A 76 1.31 9.48 -6.54
N VAL A 77 2.39 8.85 -6.09
CA VAL A 77 2.38 7.96 -4.93
C VAL A 77 2.66 8.81 -3.70
N ARG A 78 1.68 8.87 -2.80
CA ARG A 78 1.82 9.53 -1.50
C ARG A 78 2.12 8.47 -0.47
N LEU A 79 3.20 8.65 0.27
CA LEU A 79 3.53 7.81 1.40
C LEU A 79 3.45 8.65 2.67
N SER A 80 2.89 8.09 3.72
CA SER A 80 2.94 8.70 5.05
C SER A 80 4.40 8.89 5.48
N GLU A 81 4.71 9.91 6.29
CA GLU A 81 6.10 10.15 6.72
C GLU A 81 6.72 8.93 7.42
N SER A 82 5.90 8.17 8.16
CA SER A 82 6.31 6.92 8.82
C SER A 82 6.67 5.80 7.85
N VAL A 83 6.23 5.86 6.59
CA VAL A 83 6.58 4.93 5.51
C VAL A 83 7.67 5.52 4.61
N TYR A 84 7.55 6.80 4.25
CA TYR A 84 8.45 7.49 3.33
C TYR A 84 9.90 7.45 3.82
N TYR A 85 10.13 7.79 5.09
CA TYR A 85 11.46 7.87 5.69
C TYR A 85 11.92 6.56 6.36
N SER A 86 11.01 5.61 6.59
CA SER A 86 11.34 4.36 7.27
C SER A 86 11.95 3.35 6.33
N ASN A 87 12.94 2.60 6.82
CA ASN A 87 13.59 1.50 6.10
C ASN A 87 13.10 0.11 6.54
N SER A 88 11.99 0.07 7.29
CA SER A 88 11.42 -1.16 7.81
C SER A 88 10.79 -2.02 6.72
N VAL A 89 10.76 -3.33 6.94
CA VAL A 89 10.10 -4.28 6.02
C VAL A 89 8.62 -3.92 5.82
N ALA A 90 7.95 -3.47 6.89
CA ALA A 90 6.57 -3.01 6.80
C ALA A 90 6.41 -1.77 5.89
N ALA A 91 7.25 -0.74 6.07
CA ALA A 91 7.23 0.46 5.23
C ALA A 91 7.50 0.12 3.75
N ILE A 92 8.46 -0.76 3.50
CA ILE A 92 8.78 -1.26 2.16
C ILE A 92 7.59 -1.99 1.54
N GLY A 93 6.87 -2.80 2.32
CA GLY A 93 5.67 -3.50 1.87
C GLY A 93 4.56 -2.53 1.46
N VAL A 94 4.32 -1.47 2.24
CA VAL A 94 3.33 -0.44 1.91
C VAL A 94 3.74 0.33 0.65
N ALA A 95 5.00 0.77 0.56
CA ALA A 95 5.52 1.44 -0.62
C ALA A 95 5.40 0.57 -1.90
N ALA A 96 5.66 -0.73 -1.80
CA ALA A 96 5.47 -1.68 -2.89
C ALA A 96 4.00 -1.87 -3.26
N HIS A 97 3.09 -1.90 -2.28
CA HIS A 97 1.65 -1.99 -2.52
C HIS A 97 1.13 -0.79 -3.31
N GLU A 98 1.46 0.44 -2.87
CA GLU A 98 0.99 1.66 -3.53
C GLU A 98 1.57 1.85 -4.94
N THR A 99 2.83 1.49 -5.13
CA THR A 99 3.42 1.47 -6.48
C THR A 99 2.82 0.39 -7.37
N GLY A 100 2.31 -0.71 -6.78
CA GLY A 100 1.51 -1.71 -7.47
C GLY A 100 0.26 -1.11 -8.11
N HIS A 101 -0.47 -0.24 -7.41
CA HIS A 101 -1.62 0.48 -7.97
C HIS A 101 -1.23 1.36 -9.16
N ALA A 102 -0.08 2.04 -9.08
CA ALA A 102 0.42 2.85 -10.20
C ALA A 102 0.77 2.01 -11.44
N ILE A 103 1.35 0.81 -11.24
CA ILE A 103 1.67 -0.11 -12.34
C ILE A 103 0.39 -0.68 -12.95
N GLN A 104 -0.58 -1.10 -12.12
CA GLN A 104 -1.87 -1.58 -12.61
C GLN A 104 -2.58 -0.51 -13.43
N HIS A 105 -2.58 0.74 -12.96
CA HIS A 105 -3.11 1.88 -13.68
C HIS A 105 -2.46 2.02 -15.07
N LYS A 106 -1.13 1.96 -15.16
CA LYS A 106 -0.42 1.96 -16.45
C LYS A 106 -0.85 0.82 -17.39
N VAL A 107 -0.94 -0.40 -16.86
CA VAL A 107 -1.29 -1.60 -17.63
C VAL A 107 -2.73 -1.53 -18.14
N GLN A 108 -3.66 -1.01 -17.32
CA GLN A 108 -5.05 -0.81 -17.73
C GLN A 108 -5.21 0.31 -18.78
N TYR A 109 -4.36 1.33 -18.75
CA TYR A 109 -4.33 2.39 -19.77
C TYR A 109 -3.64 1.99 -21.07
N ALA A 110 -2.78 0.96 -21.05
CA ALA A 110 -2.30 0.37 -22.29
C ALA A 110 -3.53 -0.20 -23.01
N PRO A 111 -3.90 0.32 -24.20
CA PRO A 111 -5.07 -0.18 -24.89
C PRO A 111 -4.90 -1.68 -25.08
N LEU A 112 -5.97 -2.43 -24.84
CA LEU A 112 -6.16 -3.85 -25.17
C LEU A 112 -6.03 -4.13 -26.69
N SER A 113 -5.26 -3.34 -27.44
CA SER A 113 -5.13 -3.34 -28.89
C SER A 113 -4.35 -4.52 -29.46
N LEU A 114 -4.04 -5.56 -28.67
CA LEU A 114 -3.24 -6.70 -29.11
C LEU A 114 -3.88 -8.07 -28.84
N ARG A 115 -5.22 -8.19 -28.86
CA ARG A 115 -5.86 -9.52 -28.77
C ARG A 115 -7.01 -9.86 -29.73
N SER A 116 -7.46 -8.99 -30.64
CA SER A 116 -8.54 -9.33 -31.58
C SER A 116 -8.17 -9.18 -33.05
N GLY A 117 -7.06 -9.79 -33.47
CA GLY A 117 -6.65 -9.77 -34.87
C GLY A 117 -5.80 -10.98 -35.26
N LYS A 118 -6.29 -12.20 -34.99
CA LYS A 118 -5.71 -13.42 -35.56
C LYS A 118 -6.69 -14.61 -35.52
N GLU A 119 -7.83 -14.44 -36.15
CA GLU A 119 -8.67 -15.50 -36.71
C GLU A 119 -9.25 -14.91 -37.99
N GLU A 120 -9.21 -15.45 -39.20
CA GLU A 120 -8.56 -16.57 -39.89
C GLU A 120 -8.61 -16.12 -41.37
N SER A 121 -7.57 -16.41 -42.17
CA SER A 121 -7.60 -16.23 -43.63
C SER A 121 -7.86 -17.56 -44.31
#